data_AF-A0ABC8ZUD6-F1
#
_entry.id   AF-A0ABC8ZUD6-F1
#
_cell.length_a   1.000
_cell.length_b   1.000
_cell.length_c   1.000
_cell.angle_alpha   90.00
_cell.angle_beta   90.00
_cell.angle_gamma   90.00
#
_symmetry.space_group_name_H-M   'P 1'
#
loop_
_entity.id
_entity.type
_entity.pdbx_description
1 polymer ?
#
loop_
_entity_poly.entity_id
_entity_poly.type
_entity_poly.pdbx_seq_one_letter_code
_entity_poly.pdbx_strand_id
1 'polypeptide(L)'
;MGKATATTVLALALCILLLLVAARPLDAASCNPSALSPCGGALFGGAVTNGCCAQLKKQQPCLCQYAHNPAYSNYVNGPAAQSLIKACGLPKMKC
;
A
#
# COMPACT_ATOMS: atom_id res chain seq x y z
N MET A 1 -40.39 28.18 -7.52
CA MET A 1 -39.93 26.84 -7.96
C MET A 1 -38.40 26.67 -7.87
N GLY A 2 -37.66 27.45 -7.06
CA GLY A 2 -36.18 27.43 -7.02
C GLY A 2 -35.53 26.79 -5.79
N LYS A 3 -36.32 26.42 -4.75
CA LYS A 3 -35.78 25.91 -3.48
C LYS A 3 -35.39 24.43 -3.57
N ALA A 4 -36.21 23.63 -4.25
CA ALA A 4 -36.05 22.19 -4.38
C ALA A 4 -34.83 21.80 -5.22
N THR A 5 -34.49 22.62 -6.22
CA THR A 5 -33.36 22.40 -7.13
C THR A 5 -32.02 22.68 -6.46
N ALA A 6 -31.96 23.66 -5.55
CA ALA A 6 -30.73 23.98 -4.82
C ALA A 6 -30.36 22.90 -3.79
N THR A 7 -31.36 22.35 -3.10
CA THR A 7 -31.16 21.29 -2.11
C THR A 7 -30.68 19.97 -2.70
N THR A 8 -31.16 19.60 -3.89
CA THR A 8 -30.73 18.38 -4.57
C THR A 8 -29.30 18.49 -5.09
N VAL A 9 -28.92 19.66 -5.64
CA VAL A 9 -27.54 19.92 -6.09
C VAL A 9 -26.55 19.87 -4.94
N LEU A 10 -26.90 20.45 -3.79
CA LEU A 10 -26.03 20.44 -2.61
C LEU A 10 -25.85 19.02 -2.04
N ALA A 11 -26.91 18.21 -1.99
CA ALA A 11 -26.84 16.82 -1.55
C ALA A 11 -25.97 15.96 -2.48
N LEU A 12 -26.11 16.14 -3.80
CA LEU A 12 -25.27 15.47 -4.80
C LEU A 12 -23.79 15.85 -4.64
N ALA A 13 -23.49 17.13 -4.45
CA ALA A 13 -22.11 17.61 -4.24
C ALA A 13 -21.47 17.01 -2.97
N LEU A 14 -22.23 16.94 -1.86
CA LEU A 14 -21.80 16.30 -0.62
C LEU A 14 -21.56 14.80 -0.79
N CYS A 15 -22.45 14.09 -1.50
CA CYS A 15 -22.25 12.68 -1.81
C CYS A 15 -20.99 12.44 -2.66
N ILE A 16 -20.76 13.27 -3.68
CA ILE A 16 -19.55 13.17 -4.51
C ILE A 16 -18.29 13.43 -3.68
N LEU A 17 -18.32 14.43 -2.79
CA LEU A 17 -17.19 14.75 -1.90
C LEU A 17 -16.90 13.60 -0.93
N LEU A 18 -17.94 12.99 -0.35
CA LEU A 18 -17.81 11.81 0.52
C LEU A 18 -17.24 10.60 -0.24
N LEU A 19 -17.68 10.37 -1.49
CA LEU A 19 -17.15 9.31 -2.34
C LEU A 19 -15.69 9.53 -2.70
N LEU A 20 -15.28 10.77 -2.98
CA LEU A 20 -13.88 11.12 -3.24
C LEU A 20 -12.99 10.96 -2.01
N VAL A 21 -13.51 11.26 -0.79
CA VAL A 21 -12.78 11.04 0.47
C VAL A 21 -12.69 9.54 0.82
N ALA A 22 -13.71 8.76 0.46
CA ALA A 22 -13.77 7.32 0.68
C ALA A 22 -13.01 6.53 -0.38
N ALA A 23 -12.75 7.12 -1.55
CA ALA A 23 -11.90 6.56 -2.60
C ALA A 23 -10.46 6.48 -2.10
N ARG A 24 -10.16 5.41 -1.38
CA ARG A 24 -8.80 4.91 -1.23
C ARG A 24 -8.30 4.63 -2.64
N PRO A 25 -7.11 5.08 -3.06
CA PRO A 25 -6.55 4.69 -4.34
C PRO A 25 -6.42 3.16 -4.34
N LEU A 26 -7.35 2.49 -5.03
CA LEU A 26 -7.30 1.08 -5.36
C LEU A 26 -6.37 0.92 -6.57
N ASP A 27 -5.15 1.43 -6.44
CA ASP A 27 -4.09 1.13 -7.38
C ASP A 27 -3.19 0.08 -6.74
N ALA A 28 -3.68 -1.15 -6.78
CA ALA A 28 -2.95 -2.29 -6.29
C ALA A 28 -3.26 -3.48 -7.19
N ALA A 29 -2.22 -3.99 -7.84
CA ALA A 29 -2.07 -5.43 -7.95
C ALA A 29 -2.50 -6.02 -6.61
N SER A 30 -3.61 -6.78 -6.58
CA SER A 30 -4.25 -7.30 -5.37
C SER A 30 -3.21 -7.56 -4.29
N CYS A 31 -3.18 -6.72 -3.25
CA CYS A 31 -2.09 -6.70 -2.27
C CYS A 31 -1.93 -8.10 -1.68
N ASN A 32 -0.96 -8.86 -2.18
CA ASN A 32 -0.81 -10.27 -1.89
C ASN A 32 0.54 -10.51 -1.19
N PRO A 33 0.54 -10.72 0.13
CA PRO A 33 1.78 -10.97 0.85
C PRO A 33 2.49 -12.25 0.36
N SER A 34 1.74 -13.24 -0.13
CA SER A 34 2.32 -14.49 -0.68
C SER A 34 3.15 -14.24 -1.95
N ALA A 35 2.86 -13.16 -2.69
CA ALA A 35 3.67 -12.76 -3.84
C ALA A 35 5.08 -12.30 -3.43
N LEU A 36 5.32 -11.93 -2.17
CA LEU A 36 6.64 -11.61 -1.59
C LEU A 36 7.40 -12.84 -1.06
N SER A 37 6.87 -14.05 -1.21
CA SER A 37 7.60 -15.31 -0.93
C SER A 37 9.04 -15.37 -1.48
N PRO A 38 9.39 -14.87 -2.68
CA PRO A 38 10.79 -14.84 -3.15
C PRO A 38 11.72 -13.96 -2.30
N CYS A 39 11.19 -13.06 -1.46
CA CYS A 39 11.96 -12.25 -0.51
C CYS A 39 12.17 -12.95 0.85
N GLY A 40 11.51 -14.09 1.09
CA GLY A 40 11.55 -14.78 2.38
C GLY A 40 12.97 -15.11 2.84
N GLY A 41 13.82 -15.60 1.94
CA GLY A 41 15.22 -15.90 2.26
C GLY A 41 16.01 -14.66 2.72
N ALA A 42 15.73 -13.49 2.15
CA ALA A 42 16.40 -12.25 2.52
C ALA A 42 15.94 -11.71 3.88
N LEU A 43 14.74 -12.06 4.35
CA LEU A 43 14.30 -11.71 5.70
C LEU A 43 15.14 -12.42 6.78
N PHE A 44 15.69 -13.59 6.47
CA PHE A 44 16.53 -14.38 7.37
C PHE A 44 18.04 -14.22 7.09
N GLY A 45 18.45 -13.14 6.40
CA GLY A 45 19.86 -12.85 6.11
C GLY A 45 20.40 -13.48 4.83
N GLY A 46 19.54 -14.06 3.99
CA GLY A 46 19.89 -14.55 2.66
C GLY A 46 20.05 -13.44 1.61
N ALA A 47 20.44 -13.84 0.41
CA ALA A 47 20.63 -12.91 -0.70
C ALA A 47 19.29 -12.34 -1.22
N VAL A 48 19.30 -11.05 -1.56
CA VAL A 48 18.15 -10.38 -2.20
C VAL A 48 18.14 -10.72 -3.69
N THR A 49 17.10 -11.38 -4.17
CA THR A 49 16.97 -11.77 -5.57
C THR A 49 16.33 -10.67 -6.42
N ASN A 50 16.64 -10.64 -7.72
CA ASN A 50 16.04 -9.67 -8.62
C ASN A 50 14.51 -9.87 -8.73
N GLY A 51 14.04 -11.11 -8.66
CA GLY A 51 12.61 -11.46 -8.61
C GLY A 51 11.91 -10.92 -7.35
N CYS A 52 12.57 -10.97 -6.19
CA CYS A 52 12.09 -10.32 -4.99
C CYS A 52 11.91 -8.81 -5.19
N CYS A 53 12.93 -8.12 -5.71
CA CYS A 53 12.85 -6.68 -5.94
C CYS A 53 11.78 -6.28 -6.95
N ALA A 54 11.59 -7.07 -8.02
CA ALA A 54 10.54 -6.85 -8.99
C ALA A 54 9.14 -6.92 -8.35
N GLN A 55 8.91 -7.90 -7.47
CA GLN A 55 7.63 -7.98 -6.77
C GLN A 55 7.46 -6.89 -5.72
N LEU A 56 8.52 -6.59 -4.96
CA LEU A 56 8.50 -5.57 -3.92
C LEU A 56 8.16 -4.19 -4.52
N LYS A 57 8.70 -3.88 -5.70
CA LYS A 57 8.36 -2.67 -6.47
C LYS A 57 6.90 -2.64 -6.91
N LYS A 58 6.37 -3.76 -7.43
CA LYS A 58 4.95 -3.87 -7.82
C LYS A 58 4.01 -3.67 -6.63
N GLN A 59 4.42 -4.10 -5.44
CA GLN A 59 3.61 -4.00 -4.22
C GLN A 59 3.95 -2.79 -3.35
N GLN A 60 4.81 -1.87 -3.84
CA GLN A 60 5.15 -0.64 -3.13
C GLN A 60 3.94 0.12 -2.54
N PRO A 61 2.80 0.31 -3.25
CA PRO A 61 1.64 0.99 -2.67
C PRO A 61 1.00 0.22 -1.50
N CYS A 62 1.14 -1.12 -1.47
CA CYS A 62 0.59 -1.99 -0.43
C CYS A 62 1.49 -2.07 0.82
N LEU A 63 2.76 -1.71 0.71
CA LEU A 63 3.70 -1.96 1.80
C LEU A 63 3.35 -1.20 3.09
N CYS A 64 2.77 0.01 2.98
CA CYS A 64 2.24 0.72 4.15
C CYS A 64 1.04 0.03 4.78
N GLN A 65 0.18 -0.60 3.97
CA GLN A 65 -0.93 -1.38 4.48
C GLN A 65 -0.41 -2.59 5.29
N TYR A 66 0.67 -3.22 4.83
CA TYR A 66 1.32 -4.29 5.59
C TYR A 66 2.00 -3.78 6.86
N ALA A 67 2.62 -2.60 6.82
CA ALA A 67 3.23 -1.97 7.98
C ALA A 67 2.20 -1.64 9.08
N HIS A 68 0.99 -1.23 8.69
CA HIS A 68 -0.12 -0.95 9.63
C HIS A 68 -0.87 -2.18 10.10
N ASN A 69 -0.80 -3.31 9.38
CA ASN A 69 -1.45 -4.53 9.81
C ASN A 69 -0.66 -5.15 10.98
N PRO A 70 -1.23 -5.33 12.19
CA PRO A 70 -0.51 -5.86 13.34
C PRO A 70 0.10 -7.24 13.08
N ALA A 71 -0.52 -8.06 12.22
CA ALA A 71 0.00 -9.38 11.86
C ALA A 71 1.33 -9.32 11.06
N TYR A 72 1.57 -8.23 10.32
CA TYR A 72 2.73 -8.08 9.44
C TYR A 72 3.69 -6.96 9.86
N SER A 73 3.24 -6.04 10.71
CA SER A 73 3.97 -4.85 11.15
C SER A 73 5.37 -5.16 11.68
N ASN A 74 5.52 -6.20 12.49
CA ASN A 74 6.81 -6.61 13.05
C ASN A 74 7.82 -7.04 11.97
N TYR A 75 7.34 -7.65 10.89
CA TYR A 75 8.19 -8.09 9.78
C TYR A 75 8.55 -6.93 8.85
N VAL A 76 7.58 -6.06 8.54
CA VAL A 76 7.74 -4.96 7.57
C VAL A 76 8.48 -3.76 8.17
N ASN A 77 8.28 -3.47 9.47
CA ASN A 77 9.00 -2.41 10.18
C ASN A 77 10.36 -2.86 10.72
N GLY A 78 10.65 -4.16 10.64
CA GLY A 78 11.92 -4.73 11.10
C GLY A 78 13.13 -4.33 10.26
N PRO A 79 14.35 -4.51 10.80
CA PRO A 79 15.59 -4.14 10.11
C PRO A 79 15.81 -4.93 8.80
N ALA A 80 15.33 -6.17 8.73
CA ALA A 80 15.45 -7.00 7.53
C ALA A 80 14.65 -6.45 6.35
N ALA A 81 13.41 -6.01 6.59
CA ALA A 81 12.58 -5.37 5.56
C ALA A 81 13.16 -4.02 5.12
N GLN A 82 13.71 -3.23 6.06
CA GLN A 82 14.39 -1.98 5.72
C GLN A 82 15.65 -2.21 4.86
N SER A 83 16.42 -3.27 5.16
CA SER A 83 17.56 -3.68 4.34
C SER A 83 17.14 -4.15 2.95
N LEU A 84 16.02 -4.88 2.84
CA LEU A 84 15.42 -5.30 1.56
C LEU A 84 15.02 -4.10 0.68
N ILE A 85 14.34 -3.12 1.26
CA ILE A 85 13.92 -1.89 0.56
C ILE A 85 15.16 -1.16 0.02
N LYS A 86 16.19 -1.00 0.85
CA LYS A 86 17.47 -0.39 0.44
C LYS A 86 18.16 -1.19 -0.67
N ALA A 87 18.27 -2.51 -0.52
CA ALA A 87 18.91 -3.39 -1.49
C ALA A 87 18.20 -3.35 -2.86
N CYS A 88 16.87 -3.21 -2.87
CA CYS A 88 16.07 -3.09 -4.08
C CYS A 88 16.01 -1.67 -4.67
N GLY A 89 16.66 -0.69 -4.04
CA GLY A 89 16.67 0.71 -4.47
C GLY A 89 15.33 1.42 -4.30
N LEU A 90 14.50 0.94 -3.38
CA LEU A 90 13.22 1.57 -3.05
C LEU A 90 13.43 2.72 -2.05
N PRO A 91 12.65 3.81 -2.14
CA PRO A 91 12.68 4.84 -1.13
C PRO A 91 12.29 4.24 0.23
N LYS A 92 12.86 4.79 1.31
CA LYS A 92 12.38 4.47 2.66
C LYS A 92 10.89 4.74 2.71
N MET A 93 10.12 3.72 3.07
CA MET A 93 8.71 3.89 3.31
C MET A 93 8.48 4.87 4.45
N LYS A 94 7.72 5.91 4.16
CA LYS A 94 7.08 6.77 5.15
C LYS A 94 5.60 6.41 5.12
N CYS A 95 5.25 5.49 6.00
CA CYS A 95 3.91 5.20 6.45
C CYS A 95 3.87 5.79 7.87
#